data_AF-A0A9E6MUR8-F1
#
_entry.id   AF-A0A9E6MUR8-F1
#
_cell.length_a   1.000
_cell.length_b   1.000
_cell.length_c   1.000
_cell.angle_alpha   90.00
_cell.angle_beta   90.00
_cell.angle_gamma   90.00
#
_symmetry.space_group_name_H-M   'P 1'
#
loop_
_entity.id
_entity.type
_entity.pdbx_description
1 polymer ?
#
loop_
_entity_poly.entity_id
_entity_poly.type
_entity_poly.pdbx_seq_one_letter_code
_entity_poly.pdbx_strand_id
1 'polypeptide(L)' 'MNKENLLNEDNIISALSRLSIKTQESPKTGNVYTTITLHFKNGLEIRYFVDPKDKFGLKDAISRISQSEKLDNILNED' A
#
# COMPACT_ATOMS: atom_id res chain seq x y z
N MET A 1 15.25 -28.00 -3.29
CA MET A 1 14.60 -26.79 -2.77
C MET A 1 13.45 -26.46 -3.71
N ASN A 2 12.20 -26.69 -3.30
CA ASN A 2 11.03 -26.49 -4.15
C ASN A 2 10.86 -25.00 -4.46
N LYS A 3 10.98 -24.64 -5.75
CA LYS A 3 10.75 -23.28 -6.28
C LYS A 3 9.29 -22.85 -6.22
N GLU A 4 8.38 -23.75 -5.85
CA GLU A 4 6.91 -23.58 -5.94
C GLU A 4 6.32 -22.65 -4.87
N ASN A 5 7.06 -22.35 -3.79
CA ASN A 5 6.60 -21.46 -2.71
C ASN A 5 7.13 -20.02 -2.82
N LEU A 6 7.83 -19.68 -3.90
CA LEU A 6 8.34 -18.33 -4.11
C LEU A 6 7.23 -17.48 -4.74
N LEU A 7 6.63 -16.62 -3.91
CA LEU A 7 5.81 -15.52 -4.42
C LEU A 7 6.73 -14.60 -5.22
N ASN A 8 6.62 -14.63 -6.55
CA ASN A 8 7.29 -13.65 -7.40
C ASN A 8 6.43 -12.36 -7.46
N GLU A 9 7.08 -11.23 -7.73
CA GLU A 9 6.47 -9.90 -7.69
C GLU A 9 5.22 -9.78 -8.59
N ASP A 10 5.25 -10.44 -9.76
CA ASP A 10 4.21 -10.42 -10.79
C ASP A 10 2.91 -11.16 -10.36
N ASN A 11 3.06 -12.29 -9.66
CA ASN A 11 1.92 -13.06 -9.16
C ASN A 11 1.14 -12.30 -8.08
N ILE A 12 1.81 -11.45 -7.30
CA ILE A 12 1.18 -10.69 -6.21
C ILE A 12 0.33 -9.56 -6.78
N ILE A 13 0.84 -8.81 -7.77
CA ILE A 13 0.12 -7.67 -8.36
C ILE A 13 -1.12 -8.16 -9.12
N SER A 14 -1.01 -9.23 -9.89
CA SER A 14 -2.12 -9.78 -10.68
C SER A 14 -3.22 -10.44 -9.82
N ALA A 15 -2.89 -10.91 -8.61
CA ALA A 15 -3.83 -11.54 -7.68
C ALA A 15 -4.60 -10.55 -6.80
N LEU A 16 -4.05 -9.35 -6.55
CA LEU A 16 -4.71 -8.30 -5.79
C LEU A 16 -5.79 -7.61 -6.63
N SER A 17 -6.95 -7.40 -6.03
CA SER A 17 -7.99 -6.54 -6.59
C SER A 17 -7.77 -5.10 -6.15
N ARG A 18 -7.25 -4.88 -4.94
CA ARG A 18 -6.98 -3.56 -4.38
C ARG A 18 -5.98 -3.64 -3.25
N LEU A 19 -5.13 -2.60 -3.14
CA LEU A 19 -4.37 -2.29 -1.94
C LEU A 19 -4.95 -1.03 -1.31
N SER A 20 -5.14 -1.03 0.01
CA SER A 20 -5.59 0.16 0.75
C SER A 20 -4.67 0.47 1.92
N ILE A 21 -4.43 1.75 2.16
CA ILE A 21 -3.65 2.25 3.30
C ILE A 21 -4.56 3.18 4.09
N LYS A 22 -4.73 2.91 5.38
CA LYS A 22 -5.59 3.70 6.25
C LYS A 22 -4.91 4.01 7.56
N THR A 23 -4.94 5.28 7.97
CA THR A 23 -4.56 5.71 9.32
C THR A 23 -5.82 5.95 10.13
N GLN A 24 -5.90 5.36 11.32
CA GLN A 24 -7.07 5.48 12.20
C GLN A 24 -6.66 5.40 13.68
N GLU A 25 -7.53 5.88 14.56
CA GLU A 25 -7.35 5.82 16.00
C GLU A 25 -7.93 4.53 16.57
N SER A 26 -7.23 3.92 17.53
CA SER A 26 -7.70 2.76 18.25
C SER A 26 -8.83 3.15 19.20
N PRO A 27 -10.05 2.62 19.05
CA PRO A 27 -11.15 2.94 19.95
C PRO A 27 -10.92 2.41 21.37
N LYS A 28 -9.96 1.48 21.55
CA LYS A 28 -9.63 0.88 22.84
C LYS A 28 -8.51 1.60 23.59
N THR A 29 -7.56 2.20 22.86
CA THR A 29 -6.32 2.73 23.45
C THR A 29 -6.04 4.19 23.09
N GLY A 30 -6.78 4.79 22.15
CA GLY A 30 -6.52 6.14 21.65
C GLY A 30 -5.27 6.26 20.77
N ASN A 31 -4.54 5.17 20.53
CA ASN A 31 -3.32 5.21 19.72
C ASN A 31 -3.67 5.31 18.23
N VAL A 32 -2.98 6.21 17.52
CA VAL A 32 -3.06 6.31 16.06
C VAL A 32 -2.17 5.25 15.43
N TYR A 33 -2.75 4.43 14.56
CA TYR A 33 -2.02 3.42 13.81
C TYR A 33 -2.39 3.46 12.33
N THR A 34 -1.48 2.95 11.52
CA THR A 34 -1.67 2.84 10.06
C THR A 34 -1.72 1.36 9.70
N THR A 35 -2.61 0.99 8.79
CA THR A 35 -2.70 -0.38 8.28
C THR A 35 -2.63 -0.40 6.77
N ILE A 36 -1.95 -1.40 6.22
CA ILE A 36 -2.06 -1.81 4.82
C ILE A 36 -3.02 -2.99 4.76
N THR A 37 -4.06 -2.88 3.94
CA THR A 37 -4.98 -4.00 3.66
C THR A 37 -4.83 -4.43 2.22
N LEU A 38 -4.54 -5.71 2.03
CA LEU A 38 -4.50 -6.39 0.74
C LEU A 38 -5.87 -7.03 0.51
N HIS A 39 -6.55 -6.60 -0.55
CA HIS A 39 -7.80 -7.20 -0.99
C HIS A 39 -7.50 -8.07 -2.21
N PHE A 40 -7.82 -9.37 -2.12
CA PHE A 40 -7.64 -10.32 -3.20
C PHE A 40 -8.93 -10.50 -4.01
N LYS A 41 -8.80 -10.93 -5.27
CA LYS A 41 -9.95 -11.14 -6.18
C LYS A 41 -10.91 -12.23 -5.71
N ASN A 42 -10.45 -13.17 -4.87
CA ASN A 42 -11.27 -14.23 -4.27
C ASN A 42 -12.00 -13.77 -2.99
N GLY A 43 -11.92 -12.50 -2.61
CA GLY A 43 -12.54 -11.96 -1.40
C GLY A 43 -11.72 -12.11 -0.13
N LEU A 44 -10.51 -12.70 -0.18
CA LEU A 44 -9.61 -12.72 0.98
C LEU A 44 -9.11 -11.31 1.27
N GLU A 45 -9.07 -10.95 2.55
CA GLU A 45 -8.50 -9.69 3.02
C GLU A 45 -7.40 -9.97 4.04
N ILE A 46 -6.21 -9.41 3.81
CA ILE A 46 -5.09 -9.52 4.75
C ILE A 46 -4.71 -8.11 5.20
N ARG A 47 -4.67 -7.90 6.53
CA ARG A 47 -4.38 -6.61 7.15
C ARG A 47 -3.07 -6.66 7.92
N TYR A 48 -2.18 -5.73 7.61
CA TYR A 48 -0.90 -5.53 8.29
C TYR A 48 -0.89 -4.19 9.01
N PHE A 49 -0.36 -4.19 10.23
CA PHE A 49 -0.03 -2.95 10.93
C PHE A 49 1.29 -2.43 10.39
N VAL A 50 1.33 -1.14 10.11
CA VAL A 50 2.53 -0.46 9.64
C VAL A 50 3.28 0.06 10.85
N ASP A 51 4.55 -0.34 10.98
CA ASP A 51 5.44 0.19 11.99
C ASP A 51 5.67 1.69 11.79
N PRO A 52 5.85 2.48 12.88
CA PRO A 52 6.05 3.93 12.77
C PRO A 52 7.23 4.34 11.89
N LYS A 53 8.27 3.51 11.80
CA LYS A 53 9.44 3.74 10.94
C LYS A 53 9.09 3.62 9.46
N ASP A 54 8.34 2.59 9.09
CA ASP A 54 7.92 2.34 7.71
C ASP A 54 6.84 3.31 7.24
N LYS A 55 6.05 3.86 8.18
CA LYS A 55 5.07 4.92 7.88
C LYS A 55 5.71 6.15 7.22
N PHE A 56 6.93 6.51 7.60
CA PHE A 56 7.65 7.61 6.97
C PHE A 56 8.01 7.28 5.51
N GLY A 57 8.59 6.09 5.28
CA GLY A 57 8.96 5.63 3.93
C GLY A 57 7.75 5.53 2.99
N LEU A 58 6.62 5.01 3.49
CA LEU A 58 5.36 4.94 2.74
C LEU A 58 4.83 6.34 2.38
N LYS A 59 4.86 7.27 3.33
CA LYS A 59 4.42 8.66 3.09
C LYS A 59 5.29 9.35 2.04
N ASP A 60 6.60 9.19 2.14
CA ASP A 60 7.55 9.77 1.18
C ASP A 60 7.36 9.21 -0.23
N ALA A 61 7.23 7.89 -0.36
CA ALA A 61 6.98 7.23 -1.64
C ALA A 61 5.67 7.70 -2.30
N ILE A 62 4.56 7.76 -1.55
CA ILE A 62 3.26 8.24 -2.06
C ILE A 62 3.35 9.71 -2.47
N SER A 63 4.03 10.53 -1.67
CA SER A 63 4.18 11.97 -1.95
C SER A 63 4.95 12.22 -3.25
N ARG A 64 5.98 11.41 -3.54
CA ARG A 64 6.76 11.54 -4.77
C ARG A 64 5.97 11.16 -6.01
N ILE A 65 5.15 10.11 -5.95
CA ILE A 65 4.25 9.71 -7.04
C ILE A 65 3.27 10.85 -7.35
N SER A 66 2.66 11.44 -6.33
CA SER A 66 1.72 12.55 -6.50
C SER A 66 2.36 13.82 -7.10
N GLN A 67 3.64 14.06 -6.84
CA GLN A 67 4.39 15.14 -7.49
C GLN A 67 4.70 14.82 -8.96
N SER A 68 5.07 13.58 -9.27
CA SER A 68 5.26 13.14 -10.65
C SER A 68 3.98 13.25 -11.48
N GLU A 69 2.83 12.83 -10.95
CA GLU A 69 1.53 12.96 -11.65
C GLU A 69 1.12 14.43 -11.86
N LYS A 70 1.45 15.32 -10.91
CA LYS A 70 1.22 16.78 -11.09
C LYS A 70 2.11 17.38 -12.17
N LEU A 71 3.38 16.96 -12.24
CA LEU A 71 4.30 17.43 -13.28
C LEU A 71 3.90 16.92 -14.67
N ASP A 72 3.43 15.67 -14.77
CA ASP A 72 2.96 15.09 -16.03
C ASP A 72 1.71 15.81 -16.55
N ASN A 73 0.77 16.18 -15.67
CA ASN A 73 -0.40 16.98 -16.07
C ASN A 73 -0.03 18.41 -16.52
N ILE A 74 1.00 19.04 -15.92
CA ILE A 74 1.46 20.37 -16.34
C ILE A 74 2.18 20.32 -17.69
N LEU A 75 2.96 19.26 -17.97
CA LEU A 75 3.69 19.11 -19.23
C LEU A 75 2.79 18.73 -20.42
N ASN A 76 1.62 18.13 -20.17
CA ASN A 76 0.67 17.73 -21.21
C ASN A 76 -0.46 18.76 -21.43
N GLU A 77 -0.39 19.94 -20.78
CA GLU A 77 -1.31 21.09 -20.98
C GLU A 77 -0.71 22.18 -21.91
N ASP A 78 0.16 21.81 -22.87
CA ASP A 78 0.61 22.64 -24.01
C ASP A 78 0.18 22.04 -25.36
#